data_AF-A0A1B6MF81-F1
#
_entry.id   AF-A0A1B6MF81-F1
#
_cell.length_a   1.000
_cell.length_b   1.000
_cell.length_c   1.000
_cell.angle_alpha   90.00
_cell.angle_beta   90.00
_cell.angle_gamma   90.00
#
_symmetry.space_group_name_H-M   'P 1'
#
loop_
_entity.id
_entity.type
_entity.pdbx_description
1 polymer ?
#
loop_
_entity_poly.entity_id
_entity_poly.type
_entity_poly.pdbx_seq_one_letter_code
_entity_poly.pdbx_strand_id
1 'polypeptide(L)'
;DSQSRQQQFLQKVGQGIQDSNSMVVDVSAEFQGQKKAQFVATVAVAYSPVSTKSRFLMFAEKNPANSNKQGKMYVAAETSMPITSAMNFKQALNADSTSYLNAELAFDDAKVQIKSKMMQSQARRQYVERHPLTQKCMQQMQQGNTVQYACRSVIMRANAMDHYKTSVHFEKIPDFWKNATYKAYAA
;
A
#
# COMPACT_ATOMS: atom_id res chain seq x y z
N ASP A 1 -28.13 -1.20 0.62
CA ASP A 1 -26.92 -2.07 0.51
C ASP A 1 -25.66 -1.38 0.02
N SER A 2 -25.58 -0.86 -1.21
CA SER A 2 -24.34 -0.26 -1.74
C SER A 2 -23.93 1.04 -1.02
N GLN A 3 -24.83 2.03 -0.89
CA GLN A 3 -24.50 3.31 -0.25
C GLN A 3 -24.04 3.16 1.21
N SER A 4 -24.71 2.30 1.99
CA SER A 4 -24.30 2.03 3.38
C SER A 4 -22.91 1.40 3.43
N ARG A 5 -22.60 0.43 2.56
CA ARG A 5 -21.27 -0.18 2.48
C ARG A 5 -20.20 0.84 2.07
N GLN A 6 -20.48 1.67 1.08
CA GLN A 6 -19.59 2.76 0.68
C GLN A 6 -19.28 3.70 1.85
N GLN A 7 -20.31 4.13 2.60
CA GLN A 7 -20.15 5.01 3.76
C GLN A 7 -19.34 4.34 4.89
N GLN A 8 -19.59 3.06 5.16
CA GLN A 8 -18.80 2.30 6.14
C GLN A 8 -17.32 2.19 5.72
N PHE A 9 -17.04 1.94 4.45
CA PHE A 9 -15.68 1.87 3.93
C PHE A 9 -14.98 3.23 3.98
N LEU A 10 -15.65 4.31 3.58
CA LEU A 10 -15.11 5.67 3.65
C LEU A 10 -14.76 6.08 5.08
N GLN A 11 -15.63 5.77 6.05
CA GLN A 11 -15.37 6.04 7.46
C GLN A 11 -14.18 5.23 7.98
N LYS A 12 -14.16 3.91 7.74
CA LYS A 12 -13.09 3.03 8.21
C LYS A 12 -11.74 3.33 7.57
N VAL A 13 -11.72 3.63 6.27
CA VAL A 13 -10.46 3.85 5.55
C VAL A 13 -9.79 5.15 6.00
N GLY A 14 -10.55 6.22 6.24
CA GLY A 14 -10.01 7.52 6.66
C GLY A 14 -9.77 7.67 8.17
N GLN A 15 -10.23 6.74 9.00
CA GLN A 15 -10.16 6.88 10.46
C GLN A 15 -8.71 7.06 10.97
N GLY A 16 -8.47 8.14 11.72
CA GLY A 16 -7.14 8.42 12.28
C GLY A 16 -6.09 8.89 11.26
N ILE A 17 -6.52 9.26 10.05
CA ILE A 17 -5.70 9.93 9.03
C ILE A 17 -6.12 11.41 9.02
N GLN A 18 -5.22 12.30 9.40
CA GLN A 18 -5.47 13.75 9.40
C GLN A 18 -5.69 14.25 7.97
N ASP A 19 -6.71 15.09 7.75
CA ASP A 19 -7.06 15.65 6.43
C ASP A 19 -7.12 14.58 5.33
N SER A 20 -7.74 13.44 5.66
CA SER A 20 -7.81 12.25 4.81
C SER A 20 -8.54 12.54 3.50
N ASN A 21 -7.86 12.29 2.38
CA ASN A 21 -8.52 12.10 1.09
C ASN A 21 -8.90 10.63 0.94
N SER A 22 -10.19 10.34 1.02
CA SER A 22 -10.75 8.98 1.01
C SER A 22 -11.57 8.75 -0.26
N MET A 23 -11.33 7.62 -0.93
CA MET A 23 -12.08 7.19 -2.11
C MET A 23 -12.59 5.77 -1.91
N VAL A 24 -13.79 5.49 -2.42
CA VAL A 24 -14.38 4.16 -2.46
C VAL A 24 -14.92 3.85 -3.86
N VAL A 25 -14.69 2.63 -4.31
CA VAL A 25 -15.29 2.06 -5.51
C VAL A 25 -16.04 0.80 -5.08
N ASP A 26 -17.30 0.71 -5.48
CA ASP A 26 -18.17 -0.40 -5.12
C ASP A 26 -18.89 -0.89 -6.38
N VAL A 27 -18.74 -2.18 -6.68
CA VAL A 27 -19.32 -2.84 -7.84
C VAL A 27 -20.12 -4.05 -7.34
N SER A 28 -21.36 -4.16 -7.81
CA SER A 28 -22.20 -5.32 -7.55
C SER A 28 -22.91 -5.76 -8.81
N ALA A 29 -22.92 -7.06 -9.06
CA ALA A 29 -23.66 -7.68 -10.14
C ALA A 29 -24.58 -8.77 -9.57
N GLU A 30 -25.83 -8.74 -9.99
CA GLU A 30 -26.84 -9.72 -9.59
C GLU A 30 -27.49 -10.32 -10.85
N PHE A 31 -27.57 -11.64 -10.89
CA PHE A 31 -28.13 -12.39 -12.01
C PHE A 31 -29.37 -13.14 -11.53
N GLN A 32 -30.51 -12.84 -12.14
CA GLN A 32 -31.84 -13.36 -11.80
C GLN A 32 -32.27 -14.54 -12.69
N GLY A 33 -31.32 -15.42 -13.05
CA GLY A 33 -31.62 -16.62 -13.82
C GLY A 33 -32.44 -17.65 -13.02
N GLN A 34 -32.54 -18.88 -13.52
CA GLN A 34 -33.21 -19.98 -12.79
C GLN A 34 -32.69 -20.18 -11.36
N LYS A 35 -31.42 -19.83 -11.13
CA LYS A 35 -30.81 -19.70 -9.81
C LYS A 35 -30.16 -18.32 -9.69
N LYS A 36 -30.36 -17.67 -8.56
CA LYS A 36 -29.76 -16.37 -8.24
C LYS A 36 -28.23 -16.50 -8.15
N ALA A 37 -27.51 -15.59 -8.80
CA ALA A 37 -26.08 -15.38 -8.55
C ALA A 37 -25.82 -13.93 -8.16
N GLN A 38 -24.86 -13.71 -7.26
CA GLN A 38 -24.48 -12.38 -6.80
C GLN A 38 -22.97 -12.27 -6.63
N PHE A 39 -22.42 -11.14 -7.05
CA PHE A 39 -21.01 -10.80 -6.90
C PHE A 39 -20.90 -9.36 -6.41
N VAL A 40 -20.06 -9.14 -5.41
CA VAL A 40 -19.81 -7.82 -4.82
C VAL A 40 -18.32 -7.63 -4.65
N ALA A 41 -17.82 -6.45 -5.02
CA ALA A 41 -16.46 -6.02 -4.76
C ALA A 41 -16.46 -4.56 -4.31
N THR A 42 -15.80 -4.28 -3.20
CA THR A 42 -15.64 -2.94 -2.66
C THR A 42 -14.16 -2.70 -2.38
N VAL A 43 -13.64 -1.57 -2.84
CA VAL A 43 -12.26 -1.13 -2.60
C VAL A 43 -12.31 0.28 -2.07
N ALA A 44 -11.53 0.56 -1.02
CA ALA A 44 -11.36 1.91 -0.52
C ALA A 44 -9.89 2.21 -0.22
N VAL A 45 -9.52 3.47 -0.45
CA VAL A 45 -8.18 4.01 -0.16
C VAL A 45 -8.31 5.32 0.59
N ALA A 46 -7.38 5.57 1.50
CA ALA A 46 -7.19 6.85 2.15
C ALA A 46 -5.72 7.21 2.23
N TYR A 47 -5.42 8.47 1.95
CA TYR A 47 -4.09 9.05 2.11
C TYR A 47 -4.19 10.52 2.47
N SER A 48 -3.11 11.10 2.97
CA SER A 48 -3.03 12.54 3.24
C SER A 48 -1.59 13.04 3.09
N PRO A 49 -1.36 14.21 2.47
CA PRO A 49 -0.04 14.85 2.43
C PRO A 49 0.49 15.28 3.81
N VAL A 50 -0.38 15.38 4.81
CA VAL A 50 -0.06 15.83 6.17
C VAL A 50 -0.18 14.73 7.22
N SER A 51 -0.47 13.49 6.78
CA SER A 51 -0.44 12.32 7.65
C SER A 51 0.65 11.36 7.20
N THR A 52 1.31 10.73 8.16
CA THR A 52 2.22 9.62 7.85
C THR A 52 1.46 8.35 7.48
N LYS A 53 0.14 8.30 7.73
CA LYS A 53 -0.66 7.10 7.53
C LYS A 53 -1.37 7.10 6.18
N SER A 54 -1.40 5.94 5.54
CA SER A 54 -2.35 5.64 4.47
C SER A 54 -2.96 4.26 4.68
N ARG A 55 -4.18 4.07 4.21
CA ARG A 55 -4.93 2.83 4.41
C ARG A 55 -5.61 2.37 3.13
N PHE A 56 -5.63 1.06 2.93
CA PHE A 56 -6.32 0.36 1.86
C PHE A 56 -7.24 -0.69 2.48
N LEU A 57 -8.48 -0.77 2.02
CA LEU A 57 -9.44 -1.79 2.40
C LEU A 57 -10.04 -2.42 1.14
N MET A 58 -10.20 -3.74 1.15
CA MET A 58 -10.91 -4.47 0.10
C MET A 58 -11.86 -5.49 0.71
N PHE A 59 -12.99 -5.65 0.07
CA PHE A 59 -13.94 -6.72 0.30
C PHE A 59 -14.39 -7.30 -1.03
N ALA A 60 -14.47 -8.62 -1.11
CA ALA A 60 -15.08 -9.31 -2.23
C ALA A 60 -15.96 -10.45 -1.71
N GLU A 61 -17.12 -10.62 -2.32
CA GLU A 61 -18.05 -11.71 -2.05
C GLU A 61 -18.54 -12.29 -3.37
N LYS A 62 -18.55 -13.63 -3.44
CA LYS A 62 -19.13 -14.37 -4.55
C LYS A 62 -20.19 -15.34 -4.05
N ASN A 63 -21.32 -15.36 -4.73
CA ASN A 63 -22.40 -16.30 -4.54
C ASN A 63 -22.85 -16.83 -5.92
N PRO A 64 -22.18 -17.86 -6.45
CA PRO A 64 -22.44 -18.37 -7.80
C PRO A 64 -23.73 -19.23 -7.89
N ALA A 65 -24.46 -19.14 -8.99
CA ALA A 65 -25.73 -19.85 -9.21
C ALA A 65 -25.63 -21.39 -9.13
N ASN A 66 -24.51 -21.96 -9.58
CA ASN A 66 -24.34 -23.41 -9.75
C ASN A 66 -23.36 -24.04 -8.74
N SER A 67 -23.11 -23.38 -7.61
CA SER A 67 -22.21 -23.91 -6.58
C SER A 67 -22.64 -23.44 -5.20
N ASN A 68 -22.63 -24.36 -4.23
CA ASN A 68 -22.88 -24.03 -2.83
C ASN A 68 -21.66 -23.37 -2.15
N LYS A 69 -20.54 -23.20 -2.87
CA LYS A 69 -19.32 -22.57 -2.36
C LYS A 69 -19.41 -21.06 -2.51
N GLN A 70 -20.09 -20.42 -1.58
CA GLN A 70 -19.94 -18.99 -1.32
C GLN A 70 -18.50 -18.72 -0.89
N GLY A 71 -17.97 -17.56 -1.27
CA GLY A 71 -16.61 -17.17 -0.90
C GLY A 71 -16.57 -15.71 -0.53
N LYS A 72 -15.80 -15.39 0.52
CA LYS A 72 -15.57 -14.02 0.97
C LYS A 72 -14.09 -13.78 1.13
N MET A 73 -13.65 -12.59 0.76
CA MET A 73 -12.27 -12.14 0.92
C MET A 73 -12.27 -10.73 1.50
N TYR A 74 -11.37 -10.51 2.45
CA TYR A 74 -11.11 -9.22 3.08
C TYR A 74 -9.62 -8.92 2.99
N VAL A 75 -9.28 -7.68 2.67
CA VAL A 75 -7.92 -7.17 2.74
C VAL A 75 -7.94 -5.86 3.52
N ALA A 76 -7.03 -5.71 4.47
CA ALA A 76 -6.76 -4.44 5.11
C ALA A 76 -5.26 -4.20 5.08
N ALA A 77 -4.81 -3.04 4.62
CA ALA A 77 -3.41 -2.65 4.67
C ALA A 77 -3.31 -1.22 5.19
N GLU A 78 -2.40 -1.00 6.13
CA GLU A 78 -2.02 0.32 6.63
C GLU A 78 -0.53 0.49 6.44
N THR A 79 -0.13 1.63 5.89
CA THR A 79 1.28 2.03 5.86
C THR A 79 1.48 3.26 6.73
N SER A 80 2.66 3.33 7.34
CA SER A 80 3.17 4.53 7.99
C SER A 80 4.48 4.92 7.32
N MET A 81 4.46 6.05 6.60
CA MET A 81 5.60 6.61 5.88
C MET A 81 5.86 8.04 6.38
N PRO A 82 7.10 8.39 6.75
CA PRO A 82 7.41 9.72 7.26
C PRO A 82 7.25 10.78 6.17
N ILE A 83 6.80 11.97 6.58
CA ILE A 83 6.70 13.13 5.67
C ILE A 83 8.10 13.72 5.53
N THR A 84 8.66 13.64 4.33
CA THR A 84 9.97 14.20 4.01
C THR A 84 9.85 15.46 3.15
N SER A 85 10.93 16.23 3.05
CA SER A 85 10.91 17.48 2.29
C SER A 85 10.75 17.23 0.79
N ALA A 86 9.68 17.74 0.19
CA ALA A 86 9.44 17.65 -1.24
C ALA A 86 10.29 18.63 -2.07
N MET A 87 10.92 19.63 -1.43
CA MET A 87 11.66 20.70 -2.10
C MET A 87 13.13 20.81 -1.68
N ASN A 88 13.54 20.18 -0.58
CA ASN A 88 14.92 20.27 -0.11
C ASN A 88 15.56 18.89 -0.09
N PHE A 89 16.46 18.66 -1.05
CA PHE A 89 17.18 17.40 -1.17
C PHE A 89 17.97 17.02 0.08
N LYS A 90 18.67 17.96 0.74
CA LYS A 90 19.44 17.66 1.96
C LYS A 90 18.54 17.23 3.10
N GLN A 91 17.40 17.89 3.28
CA GLN A 91 16.41 17.51 4.28
C GLN A 91 15.82 16.13 3.95
N ALA A 92 15.45 15.88 2.69
CA ALA A 92 14.93 14.59 2.25
C ALA A 92 15.95 13.46 2.44
N LEU A 93 17.21 13.69 2.08
CA LEU A 93 18.29 12.72 2.21
C LEU A 93 18.55 12.39 3.67
N ASN A 94 18.54 13.38 4.57
CA ASN A 94 18.88 13.20 5.98
C ASN A 94 17.71 12.77 6.88
N ALA A 95 16.47 12.85 6.39
CA ALA A 95 15.31 12.37 7.11
C ALA A 95 15.41 10.86 7.40
N ASP A 96 14.85 10.43 8.53
CA ASP A 96 14.58 9.02 8.74
C ASP A 96 13.42 8.62 7.83
N SER A 97 13.71 7.79 6.83
CA SER A 97 12.72 7.27 5.87
C SER A 97 12.09 5.95 6.31
N THR A 98 12.36 5.50 7.54
CA THR A 98 11.83 4.24 8.07
C THR A 98 10.31 4.21 7.97
N SER A 99 9.83 3.24 7.20
CA SER A 99 8.42 3.07 6.92
C SER A 99 7.93 1.70 7.40
N TYR A 100 6.64 1.62 7.72
CA TYR A 100 6.01 0.40 8.20
C TYR A 100 4.82 0.04 7.32
N LEU A 101 4.60 -1.26 7.12
CA LEU A 101 3.42 -1.83 6.49
C LEU A 101 2.85 -2.87 7.44
N ASN A 102 1.56 -2.78 7.71
CA ASN A 102 0.78 -3.84 8.33
C ASN A 102 -0.34 -4.22 7.37
N ALA A 103 -0.43 -5.48 6.97
CA ALA A 103 -1.49 -5.97 6.10
C ALA A 103 -2.09 -7.26 6.63
N GLU A 104 -3.38 -7.42 6.42
CA GLU A 104 -4.16 -8.61 6.74
C GLU A 104 -4.97 -9.00 5.52
N LEU A 105 -4.96 -10.30 5.21
CA LEU A 105 -5.78 -10.94 4.20
C LEU A 105 -6.53 -12.08 4.88
N ALA A 106 -7.84 -12.13 4.69
CA ALA A 106 -8.67 -13.25 5.11
C ALA A 106 -9.51 -13.72 3.93
N PHE A 107 -9.52 -15.02 3.67
CA PHE A 107 -10.40 -15.63 2.68
C PHE A 107 -10.86 -16.99 3.18
N ASP A 108 -12.17 -17.22 3.14
CA ASP A 108 -12.79 -18.40 3.75
C ASP A 108 -12.29 -18.60 5.20
N ASP A 109 -11.67 -19.74 5.53
CA ASP A 109 -11.07 -20.01 6.85
C ASP A 109 -9.59 -19.58 6.96
N ALA A 110 -8.97 -19.15 5.87
CA ALA A 110 -7.56 -18.82 5.80
C ALA A 110 -7.28 -17.37 6.20
N LYS A 111 -6.16 -17.15 6.88
CA LYS A 111 -5.71 -15.82 7.31
C LYS A 111 -4.22 -15.65 7.04
N VAL A 112 -3.83 -14.45 6.61
CA VAL A 112 -2.45 -14.02 6.43
C VAL A 112 -2.29 -12.66 7.06
N GLN A 113 -1.27 -12.50 7.89
CA GLN A 113 -0.85 -11.23 8.46
C GLN A 113 0.59 -10.94 8.03
N ILE A 114 0.82 -9.74 7.51
CA ILE A 114 2.11 -9.28 7.02
C ILE A 114 2.49 -8.03 7.82
N LYS A 115 3.67 -8.04 8.41
CA LYS A 115 4.29 -6.85 8.98
C LYS A 115 5.62 -6.62 8.31
N SER A 116 5.86 -5.41 7.82
CA SER A 116 7.11 -5.06 7.16
C SER A 116 7.65 -3.76 7.71
N LYS A 117 8.96 -3.75 7.99
CA LYS A 117 9.75 -2.54 8.24
C LYS A 117 10.66 -2.31 7.04
N MET A 118 10.57 -1.13 6.47
CA MET A 118 11.30 -0.72 5.27
C MET A 118 12.22 0.43 5.66
N MET A 119 13.49 0.36 5.29
CA MET A 119 14.52 1.31 5.68
C MET A 119 15.45 1.61 4.51
N GLN A 120 16.12 2.75 4.58
CA GLN A 120 17.23 3.07 3.71
C GLN A 120 18.56 2.70 4.36
N SER A 121 19.43 2.01 3.63
CA SER A 121 20.79 1.70 4.05
C SER A 121 21.71 2.93 3.95
N GLN A 122 22.79 2.94 4.74
CA GLN A 122 23.81 3.98 4.63
C GLN A 122 24.51 3.95 3.26
N ALA A 123 24.72 2.76 2.70
CA ALA A 123 25.30 2.60 1.36
C ALA A 123 24.42 3.25 0.29
N ARG A 124 23.09 3.07 0.38
CA ARG A 124 22.14 3.73 -0.52
C ARG A 124 22.18 5.25 -0.38
N ARG A 125 22.21 5.76 0.86
CA ARG A 125 22.32 7.20 1.12
C ARG A 125 23.58 7.79 0.48
N GLN A 126 24.74 7.15 0.67
CA GLN A 126 26.01 7.55 0.06
C GLN A 126 25.99 7.48 -1.48
N TYR A 127 25.37 6.45 -2.05
CA TYR A 127 25.20 6.30 -3.49
C TYR A 127 24.40 7.48 -4.08
N VAL A 128 23.28 7.84 -3.45
CA VAL A 128 22.45 8.98 -3.89
C VAL A 128 23.22 10.29 -3.73
N GLU A 129 23.93 10.48 -2.62
CA GLU A 129 24.73 11.68 -2.37
C GLU A 129 25.82 11.93 -3.41
N ARG A 130 26.50 10.87 -3.85
CA ARG A 130 27.59 10.93 -4.85
C ARG A 130 27.11 10.93 -6.29
N HIS A 131 25.80 10.78 -6.55
CA HIS A 131 25.27 10.70 -7.89
C HIS A 131 25.47 12.04 -8.65
N PRO A 132 25.87 12.05 -9.94
CA PRO A 132 26.10 13.29 -10.69
C PRO A 132 24.90 14.25 -10.71
N LEU A 133 23.69 13.70 -10.78
CA LEU A 133 22.45 14.47 -10.72
C LEU A 133 22.26 15.22 -9.38
N THR A 134 22.83 14.69 -8.29
CA THR A 134 22.82 15.33 -6.98
C THR A 134 23.67 16.59 -6.99
N GLN A 135 24.84 16.56 -7.63
CA GLN A 135 25.69 17.75 -7.80
C GLN A 135 24.96 18.85 -8.59
N LYS A 136 24.25 18.46 -9.65
CA LYS A 136 23.41 19.39 -10.42
C LYS A 136 22.28 19.99 -9.57
N CYS A 137 21.58 19.17 -8.76
CA CYS A 137 20.57 19.69 -7.85
C CYS A 137 21.18 20.65 -6.83
N MET A 138 22.32 20.32 -6.25
CA MET A 138 23.02 21.16 -5.28
C MET A 138 23.37 22.54 -5.86
N GLN A 139 23.89 22.60 -7.09
CA GLN A 139 24.14 23.86 -7.80
C GLN A 139 22.84 24.65 -8.05
N GLN A 140 21.77 23.96 -8.46
CA GLN A 140 20.47 24.60 -8.68
C GLN A 140 19.91 25.18 -7.37
N MET A 141 19.99 24.44 -6.26
CA MET A 141 19.54 24.90 -4.95
C MET A 141 20.32 26.14 -4.46
N GLN A 142 21.62 26.25 -4.76
CA GLN A 142 22.41 27.46 -4.46
C GLN A 142 21.89 28.70 -5.18
N GLN A 143 21.27 28.52 -6.35
CA GLN A 143 20.63 29.58 -7.14
C GLN A 143 19.15 29.77 -6.76
N GLY A 144 18.66 29.14 -5.69
CA GLY A 144 17.26 29.15 -5.28
C GLY A 144 16.35 28.20 -6.06
N ASN A 145 16.89 27.42 -7.00
CA ASN A 145 16.13 26.49 -7.84
C ASN A 145 16.01 25.11 -7.18
N THR A 146 14.90 24.88 -6.47
CA THR A 146 14.68 23.65 -5.68
C THR A 146 13.76 22.63 -6.35
N VAL A 147 12.99 23.04 -7.36
CA VAL A 147 11.93 22.20 -7.98
C VAL A 147 12.26 21.70 -9.38
N GLN A 148 13.48 21.96 -9.85
CA GLN A 148 13.95 21.51 -11.17
C GLN A 148 14.04 19.99 -11.24
N TYR A 149 14.06 19.45 -12.46
CA TYR A 149 14.09 18.00 -12.70
C TYR A 149 15.16 17.27 -11.88
N ALA A 150 16.38 17.83 -11.82
CA ALA A 150 17.48 17.20 -11.08
C ALA A 150 17.09 17.04 -9.60
N CYS A 151 16.60 18.10 -8.96
CA CYS A 151 16.16 18.06 -7.57
C CYS A 151 14.98 17.13 -7.32
N ARG A 152 13.92 17.17 -8.16
CA ARG A 152 12.79 16.24 -8.03
C ARG A 152 13.23 14.78 -8.11
N SER A 153 14.10 14.47 -9.07
CA SER A 153 14.60 13.10 -9.28
C SER A 153 15.46 12.62 -8.10
N VAL A 154 16.37 13.44 -7.58
CA VAL A 154 17.21 13.03 -6.45
C VAL A 154 16.45 12.98 -5.13
N ILE A 155 15.44 13.83 -4.93
CA ILE A 155 14.53 13.75 -3.78
C ILE A 155 13.74 12.43 -3.81
N MET A 156 13.22 12.02 -4.97
CA MET A 156 12.57 10.71 -5.09
C MET A 156 13.54 9.56 -4.77
N ARG A 157 14.78 9.63 -5.25
CA ARG A 157 15.81 8.62 -4.96
C ARG A 157 16.24 8.60 -3.49
N ALA A 158 16.27 9.76 -2.84
CA ALA A 158 16.57 9.90 -1.42
C ALA A 158 15.51 9.24 -0.52
N ASN A 159 14.28 9.13 -1.00
CA ASN A 159 13.19 8.44 -0.29
C ASN A 159 13.07 6.95 -0.64
N ALA A 160 13.87 6.46 -1.59
CA ALA A 160 13.85 5.05 -1.96
C ALA A 160 14.52 4.19 -0.86
N MET A 161 13.80 3.16 -0.44
CA MET A 161 14.23 2.17 0.55
C MET A 161 14.83 0.95 -0.16
N ASP A 162 15.77 0.28 0.49
CA ASP A 162 16.50 -0.88 -0.04
C ASP A 162 16.72 -1.99 0.99
N HIS A 163 16.33 -1.77 2.25
CA HIS A 163 16.41 -2.76 3.30
C HIS A 163 15.03 -3.07 3.86
N TYR A 164 14.64 -4.34 3.82
CA TYR A 164 13.29 -4.81 4.14
C TYR A 164 13.36 -5.91 5.19
N LYS A 165 12.63 -5.73 6.29
CA LYS A 165 12.41 -6.78 7.29
C LYS A 165 10.94 -7.10 7.35
N THR A 166 10.57 -8.25 6.79
CA THR A 166 9.18 -8.69 6.68
C THR A 166 8.94 -9.95 7.51
N SER A 167 7.87 -9.94 8.30
CA SER A 167 7.34 -11.12 8.97
C SER A 167 5.96 -11.45 8.40
N VAL A 168 5.75 -12.71 8.06
CA VAL A 168 4.48 -13.22 7.56
C VAL A 168 3.99 -14.31 8.51
N HIS A 169 2.80 -14.13 9.06
CA HIS A 169 2.08 -15.13 9.82
C HIS A 169 0.90 -15.62 9.00
N PHE A 170 0.67 -16.92 8.93
CA PHE A 170 -0.43 -17.46 8.14
C PHE A 170 -1.04 -18.70 8.80
N GLU A 171 -2.35 -18.83 8.66
CA GLU A 171 -3.13 -19.89 9.27
C GLU A 171 -4.09 -20.49 8.27
N LYS A 172 -4.28 -21.82 8.35
CA LYS A 172 -5.27 -22.58 7.55
C LYS A 172 -5.17 -22.33 6.04
N ILE A 173 -3.96 -22.03 5.55
CA ILE A 173 -3.69 -21.86 4.11
C ILE A 173 -3.86 -23.23 3.42
N PRO A 174 -4.70 -23.34 2.38
CA PRO A 174 -4.84 -24.57 1.62
C PRO A 174 -3.51 -25.00 0.98
N ASP A 175 -3.24 -26.30 0.91
CA ASP A 175 -1.96 -26.82 0.40
C ASP A 175 -1.71 -26.47 -1.08
N PHE A 176 -2.78 -26.28 -1.85
CA PHE A 176 -2.70 -25.72 -3.19
C PHE A 176 -1.91 -24.40 -3.22
N TRP A 177 -2.23 -23.47 -2.31
CA TRP A 177 -1.57 -22.17 -2.22
C TRP A 177 -0.15 -22.27 -1.70
N LYS A 178 0.12 -23.18 -0.74
CA LYS A 178 1.49 -23.43 -0.25
C LYS A 178 2.41 -23.97 -1.36
N ASN A 179 1.91 -24.90 -2.16
CA ASN A 179 2.67 -25.51 -3.26
C ASN A 179 2.93 -24.50 -4.38
N ALA A 180 1.94 -23.66 -4.69
CA ALA A 180 2.09 -22.61 -5.69
C ALA A 180 3.15 -21.57 -5.28
N THR A 181 3.12 -21.10 -4.03
CA THR A 181 4.11 -20.14 -3.53
C THR A 181 5.51 -20.73 -3.43
N TYR A 182 5.64 -22.00 -3.02
CA TYR A 182 6.92 -22.69 -2.99
C TYR A 182 7.55 -22.80 -4.38
N LYS A 183 6.78 -23.20 -5.40
CA LYS A 183 7.27 -23.27 -6.78
C LYS A 183 7.74 -21.91 -7.31
N ALA A 184 7.04 -20.84 -6.97
CA ALA A 184 7.41 -19.49 -7.37
C ALA A 184 8.69 -19.00 -6.67
N TYR A 185 8.93 -19.39 -5.42
CA TYR A 185 10.16 -19.07 -4.69
C TYR A 185 11.37 -19.88 -5.18
N ALA A 186 11.15 -21.14 -5.55
CA ALA A 186 12.21 -22.05 -5.98
C ALA A 186 12.60 -21.92 -7.47
N ALA A 187 11.87 -21.07 -8.22
CA ALA A 187 12.16 -20.74 -9.62
C ALA A 187 13.07 -19.52 -9.72
#